data_AF-A0A4P8VVD5-F1
#
_entry.id   AF-A0A4P8VVD5-F1
#
_cell.length_a   1.000
_cell.length_b   1.000
_cell.length_c   1.000
_cell.angle_alpha   90.00
_cell.angle_beta   90.00
_cell.angle_gamma   90.00
#
_symmetry.space_group_name_H-M   'P 1'
#
loop_
_entity.id
_entity.type
_entity.pdbx_description
1 polymer ?
#
loop_
_entity_poly.entity_id
_entity_poly.type
_entity_poly.pdbx_seq_one_letter_code
_entity_poly.pdbx_strand_id
1 'polypeptide(L)'
;MVNESLTSKYENINFYCHNLGGYDVIFILKILYDYNDSVADKKDQYKITSILRDEKIIDLKIRKNNNRLIIRDSYALLTDKLASLAVSFEVPTLKSNFPYGFSIENNLNYIGSTPSIDYYENINQEEYKKLLKSDLSFKNETIKYLNDDINCLYEVLKKANIQFFQDYNIDMRDKLTISGLALRIYLRDYYKNNIPAFFVNKDSVYRDIKQAYYGGITEVYKPTGSNLYYYDVNSLYPYASLNDMPGLECTKIQFFKYKEKINNLFGFFYCEIETTNNNYLGLLPYRTKKGIIFPQGKWYGWYFSE
;
A
#
# COMPACT_ATOMS: atom_id res chain seq x y z
N MET A 1 14.99 12.52 -23.61
CA MET A 1 14.20 11.56 -22.81
C MET A 1 12.79 12.04 -22.41
N VAL A 2 12.59 13.01 -21.49
CA VAL A 2 11.21 13.40 -21.07
C VAL A 2 10.40 13.99 -22.24
N ASN A 3 11.00 14.87 -23.05
CA ASN A 3 10.33 15.43 -24.23
C ASN A 3 9.96 14.35 -25.27
N GLU A 4 10.77 13.30 -25.44
CA GLU A 4 10.45 12.16 -26.32
C GLU A 4 9.25 11.35 -25.82
N SER A 5 9.02 11.37 -24.50
CA SER A 5 7.86 10.74 -23.86
C SER A 5 6.62 11.64 -23.88
N LEU A 6 6.78 12.94 -24.12
CA LEU A 6 5.70 13.93 -24.25
C LEU A 6 5.34 14.14 -25.72
N THR A 7 4.86 13.07 -26.36
CA THR A 7 4.40 13.08 -27.75
C THR A 7 2.96 12.58 -27.82
N SER A 8 2.26 12.91 -28.91
CA SER A 8 0.87 12.48 -29.14
C SER A 8 0.69 10.96 -29.10
N LYS A 9 1.75 10.20 -29.38
CA LYS A 9 1.78 8.73 -29.26
C LYS A 9 1.43 8.24 -27.85
N TYR A 10 1.81 9.00 -26.82
CA TYR A 10 1.72 8.57 -25.41
C TYR A 10 0.63 9.31 -24.61
N GLU A 11 -0.12 10.22 -25.22
CA GLU A 11 -1.11 11.09 -24.55
C GLU A 11 -2.18 10.36 -23.72
N ASN A 12 -2.56 9.17 -24.20
CA ASN A 12 -3.59 8.30 -23.63
C ASN A 12 -3.02 7.03 -23.00
N ILE A 13 -1.72 7.01 -22.72
CA ILE A 13 -1.03 5.86 -22.12
C ILE A 13 -0.66 6.18 -20.68
N ASN A 14 -1.01 5.28 -19.76
CA ASN A 14 -0.54 5.31 -18.38
C ASN A 14 0.71 4.45 -18.28
N PHE A 15 1.82 5.05 -17.87
CA PHE A 15 3.03 4.33 -17.52
C PHE A 15 2.98 3.90 -16.07
N TYR A 16 3.57 2.75 -15.76
CA TYR A 16 3.65 2.23 -14.41
C TYR A 16 5.11 2.01 -14.04
N CYS A 17 5.49 2.53 -12.87
CA CYS A 17 6.72 2.17 -12.18
C CYS A 17 6.33 1.39 -10.93
N HIS A 18 7.15 0.42 -10.54
CA HIS A 18 6.89 -0.35 -9.33
C HIS A 18 7.66 0.26 -8.17
N ASN A 19 6.93 0.81 -7.20
CA ASN A 19 7.46 1.62 -6.09
C ASN A 19 7.99 3.00 -6.56
N LEU A 20 7.26 3.64 -7.48
CA LEU A 20 7.53 5.00 -7.97
C LEU A 20 7.77 5.97 -6.81
N GLY A 21 6.83 6.01 -5.85
CA GLY A 21 6.85 6.96 -4.75
C GLY A 21 7.95 6.68 -3.72
N GLY A 22 8.55 5.49 -3.75
CA GLY A 22 9.64 5.11 -2.86
C GLY A 22 11.04 5.39 -3.43
N TYR A 23 11.19 5.50 -4.76
CA TYR A 23 12.51 5.63 -5.37
C TYR A 23 12.52 6.51 -6.62
N ASP A 24 11.98 6.06 -7.75
CA ASP A 24 12.22 6.67 -9.06
C ASP A 24 11.77 8.13 -9.15
N VAL A 25 10.70 8.49 -8.43
CA VAL A 25 10.08 9.81 -8.53
C VAL A 25 11.03 10.94 -8.16
N ILE A 26 11.97 10.72 -7.23
CA ILE A 26 12.87 11.78 -6.77
C ILE A 26 13.84 12.22 -7.88
N PHE A 27 14.33 11.25 -8.67
CA PHE A 27 15.24 11.52 -9.79
C PHE A 27 14.50 12.21 -10.94
N ILE A 28 13.28 11.76 -11.22
CA ILE A 28 12.42 12.36 -12.24
C ILE A 28 12.11 13.82 -11.88
N LEU A 29 11.61 14.06 -10.66
CA LEU A 29 11.24 15.40 -10.22
C LEU A 29 12.45 16.34 -10.19
N LYS A 30 13.60 15.88 -9.68
CA LYS A 30 14.83 16.68 -9.68
C LYS A 30 15.16 17.20 -11.08
N ILE A 31 15.22 16.32 -12.08
CA ILE A 31 15.53 16.70 -13.46
C ILE A 31 14.50 17.69 -14.02
N LEU A 32 13.22 17.50 -13.72
CA LEU A 32 12.15 18.37 -14.21
C LEU A 32 12.21 19.76 -13.56
N TYR A 33 12.47 19.84 -12.25
CA TYR A 33 12.60 21.11 -11.54
C TYR A 33 13.88 21.84 -11.95
N ASP A 34 15.02 21.16 -12.03
CA ASP A 34 16.28 21.73 -12.52
C ASP A 34 16.10 22.33 -13.92
N TYR A 35 15.37 21.64 -14.82
CA TYR A 35 15.04 22.17 -16.14
C TYR A 35 14.13 23.40 -16.04
N ASN A 36 13.06 23.33 -15.24
CA ASN A 36 12.11 24.43 -15.09
C ASN A 36 12.77 25.70 -14.55
N ASP A 37 13.77 25.56 -13.67
CA ASP A 37 14.55 26.67 -13.11
C ASP A 37 15.54 27.24 -14.13
N SER A 38 16.00 26.43 -15.09
CA SER A 38 16.93 26.84 -16.14
C SER A 38 16.29 27.63 -17.30
N VAL A 39 14.97 27.50 -17.51
CA VAL A 39 14.29 28.13 -18.65
C VAL A 39 13.73 29.51 -18.30
N ALA A 40 13.94 30.48 -19.20
CA ALA A 40 13.51 31.86 -19.00
C ALA A 40 12.00 32.09 -19.21
N ASP A 41 11.39 31.39 -20.19
CA ASP A 41 9.95 31.51 -20.46
C ASP A 41 9.18 30.41 -19.72
N LYS A 42 8.18 30.83 -18.93
CA LYS A 42 7.24 29.93 -18.24
C LYS A 42 6.47 29.02 -19.20
N LYS A 43 6.34 29.38 -20.48
CA LYS A 43 5.70 28.53 -21.50
C LYS A 43 6.51 27.28 -21.80
N ASP A 44 7.83 27.31 -21.60
CA ASP A 44 8.72 26.18 -21.85
C ASP A 44 8.82 25.22 -20.65
N GLN A 45 8.32 25.63 -19.48
CA GLN A 45 8.31 24.82 -18.27
C GLN A 45 7.37 23.62 -18.37
N TYR A 46 7.76 22.52 -17.73
CA TYR A 46 6.87 21.41 -17.44
C TYR A 46 5.88 21.78 -16.35
N LYS A 47 4.59 21.52 -16.58
CA LYS A 47 3.55 21.57 -15.55
C LYS A 47 3.47 20.21 -14.88
N ILE A 48 3.79 20.16 -13.59
CA ILE A 48 3.87 18.93 -12.80
C ILE A 48 2.71 18.92 -11.79
N THR A 49 1.94 17.85 -11.76
CA THR A 49 0.89 17.63 -10.75
C THR A 49 1.00 16.21 -10.22
N SER A 50 0.75 16.00 -8.93
CA SER A 50 0.85 14.68 -8.30
C SER A 50 -0.31 14.42 -7.34
N ILE A 51 -0.60 13.13 -7.14
CA ILE A 51 -1.49 12.63 -6.09
C ILE A 51 -0.64 11.82 -5.10
N LEU A 52 -0.82 12.11 -3.81
CA LEU A 52 -0.07 11.48 -2.73
C LEU A 52 -0.97 10.56 -1.90
N ARG A 53 -0.38 9.50 -1.36
CA ARG A 53 -0.92 8.67 -0.28
C ARG A 53 0.19 8.48 0.75
N ASP A 54 -0.09 8.87 1.99
CA ASP A 54 0.88 8.77 3.10
C ASP A 54 2.25 9.36 2.72
N GLU A 55 2.24 10.59 2.19
CA GLU A 55 3.43 11.35 1.74
C GLU A 55 4.16 10.75 0.52
N LYS A 56 3.71 9.61 -0.04
CA LYS A 56 4.28 9.01 -1.25
C LYS A 56 3.46 9.37 -2.48
N ILE A 57 4.14 9.75 -3.57
CA ILE A 57 3.49 10.02 -4.87
C ILE A 57 3.06 8.70 -5.51
N ILE A 58 1.77 8.56 -5.80
CA ILE A 58 1.19 7.37 -6.44
C ILE A 58 0.72 7.63 -7.88
N ASP A 59 0.59 8.89 -8.28
CA ASP A 59 0.27 9.31 -9.65
C ASP A 59 0.99 10.64 -9.90
N LEU A 60 1.82 10.67 -10.92
CA LEU A 60 2.59 11.82 -11.38
C LEU A 60 2.13 12.16 -12.81
N LYS A 61 1.68 13.39 -13.02
CA LYS A 61 1.31 13.90 -14.35
C LYS A 61 2.22 15.05 -14.72
N ILE A 62 2.85 14.92 -15.87
CA ILE A 62 3.76 15.90 -16.44
C ILE A 62 3.12 16.40 -17.74
N ARG A 63 3.03 17.71 -17.92
CA ARG A 63 2.46 18.34 -19.11
C ARG A 63 3.41 19.36 -19.69
N LYS A 64 3.51 19.37 -21.02
CA LYS A 64 4.18 20.42 -21.78
C LYS A 64 3.40 20.65 -23.07
N ASN A 65 3.08 21.90 -23.36
CA ASN A 65 2.18 22.25 -24.47
C ASN A 65 0.86 21.47 -24.36
N ASN A 66 0.45 20.78 -25.43
CA ASN A 66 -0.75 19.94 -25.47
C ASN A 66 -0.48 18.48 -25.08
N ASN A 67 0.77 18.12 -24.78
CA ASN A 67 1.14 16.73 -24.50
C ASN A 67 1.20 16.47 -22.98
N ARG A 68 0.84 15.26 -22.59
CA ARG A 68 0.80 14.77 -21.20
C ARG A 68 1.44 13.39 -21.09
N LEU A 69 2.22 13.22 -20.04
CA LEU A 69 2.75 11.96 -19.57
C LEU A 69 2.17 11.66 -18.19
N ILE A 70 1.67 10.43 -17.99
CA ILE A 70 1.17 9.96 -16.70
C ILE A 70 2.01 8.77 -16.28
N ILE A 71 2.60 8.84 -15.07
CA ILE A 71 3.35 7.76 -14.45
C ILE A 71 2.68 7.42 -13.12
N ARG A 72 2.29 6.17 -12.94
CA ARG A 72 1.59 5.66 -11.76
C ARG A 72 2.45 4.69 -10.98
N ASP A 73 2.23 4.64 -9.68
CA ASP A 73 2.85 3.64 -8.83
C ASP A 73 2.00 2.36 -8.83
N SER A 74 2.54 1.30 -9.45
CA SER A 74 1.89 -0.02 -9.40
C SER A 74 1.90 -0.63 -8.00
N TYR A 75 2.83 -0.26 -7.12
CA TYR A 75 2.90 -0.79 -5.75
C TYR A 75 1.67 -0.41 -4.93
N ALA A 76 1.02 0.71 -5.25
CA ALA A 76 -0.21 1.12 -4.59
C ALA A 76 -1.40 0.19 -4.88
N LEU A 77 -1.36 -0.53 -6.02
CA LEU A 77 -2.33 -1.54 -6.46
C LEU A 77 -1.90 -2.97 -6.13
N LEU A 78 -0.61 -3.27 -6.22
CA LEU A 78 -0.04 -4.59 -5.97
C LEU A 78 1.08 -4.44 -4.94
N THR A 79 0.71 -4.53 -3.66
CA THR A 79 1.55 -4.17 -2.50
C THR A 79 2.51 -5.29 -2.09
N ASP A 80 3.38 -5.72 -2.99
CA ASP A 80 4.45 -6.68 -2.72
C ASP A 80 5.63 -6.43 -3.68
N LYS A 81 6.80 -7.00 -3.40
CA LYS A 81 7.98 -6.91 -4.27
C LYS A 81 7.67 -7.50 -5.64
N LEU A 82 8.17 -6.87 -6.71
CA LEU A 82 8.00 -7.35 -8.08
C LEU A 82 8.37 -8.82 -8.27
N ALA A 83 9.46 -9.30 -7.66
CA ALA A 83 9.86 -10.70 -7.73
C ALA A 83 8.83 -11.65 -7.10
N SER A 84 8.26 -11.28 -5.93
CA SER A 84 7.20 -12.05 -5.28
C SER A 84 5.92 -12.05 -6.13
N LEU A 85 5.57 -10.90 -6.71
CA LEU A 85 4.42 -10.78 -7.61
C LEU A 85 4.61 -11.64 -8.86
N ALA A 86 5.81 -11.66 -9.43
CA ALA A 86 6.11 -12.48 -10.61
C ALA A 86 5.83 -13.97 -10.37
N VAL A 87 6.27 -14.47 -9.21
CA VAL A 87 6.00 -15.85 -8.78
C VAL A 87 4.51 -16.05 -8.50
N SER A 88 3.88 -15.15 -7.74
CA SER A 88 2.48 -15.27 -7.32
C SER A 88 1.49 -15.23 -8.50
N PHE A 89 1.80 -14.45 -9.52
CA PHE A 89 1.02 -14.39 -10.77
C PHE A 89 1.51 -15.40 -11.81
N GLU A 90 2.54 -16.19 -11.53
CA GLU A 90 3.11 -17.19 -12.43
C GLU A 90 3.47 -16.62 -13.82
N VAL A 91 4.07 -15.43 -13.84
CA VAL A 91 4.44 -14.77 -15.12
C VAL A 91 5.67 -15.45 -15.73
N PRO A 92 5.79 -15.49 -17.07
CA PRO A 92 6.91 -16.17 -17.72
C PRO A 92 8.25 -15.46 -17.47
N THR A 93 8.27 -14.13 -17.36
CA THR A 93 9.49 -13.37 -17.10
C THR A 93 9.70 -13.18 -15.60
N LEU A 94 10.63 -13.93 -15.01
CA LEU A 94 11.01 -13.77 -13.60
C LEU A 94 12.17 -12.77 -13.45
N LYS A 95 12.18 -12.07 -12.32
CA LYS A 95 13.28 -11.17 -11.95
C LYS A 95 14.57 -11.96 -11.82
N SER A 96 15.62 -11.51 -12.51
CA SER A 96 16.94 -12.12 -12.46
C SER A 96 17.79 -11.55 -11.32
N ASN A 97 18.78 -12.32 -10.89
CA ASN A 97 19.78 -11.87 -9.92
C ASN A 97 20.73 -10.85 -10.57
N PHE A 98 20.97 -9.72 -9.89
CA PHE A 98 21.79 -8.63 -10.42
C PHE A 98 22.83 -8.17 -9.39
N PRO A 99 24.07 -7.86 -9.80
CA PRO A 99 25.11 -7.40 -8.89
C PRO A 99 24.95 -5.90 -8.58
N TYR A 100 23.99 -5.56 -7.73
CA TYR A 100 23.69 -4.16 -7.38
C TYR A 100 24.91 -3.39 -6.89
N GLY A 101 25.76 -4.00 -6.05
CA GLY A 101 26.98 -3.36 -5.55
C GLY A 101 28.04 -3.11 -6.63
N PHE A 102 27.95 -3.79 -7.78
CA PHE A 102 28.87 -3.59 -8.90
C PHE A 102 28.41 -2.46 -9.84
N SER A 103 27.15 -2.02 -9.72
CA SER A 103 26.54 -1.00 -10.57
C SER A 103 26.95 0.42 -10.18
N ILE A 104 28.24 0.73 -10.29
CA ILE A 104 28.83 2.05 -10.08
C ILE A 104 29.26 2.69 -11.41
N GLU A 105 29.48 4.02 -11.39
CA GLU A 105 29.77 4.84 -12.58
C GLU A 105 30.85 4.24 -13.50
N ASN A 106 31.96 3.77 -12.92
CA ASN A 106 33.11 3.28 -13.68
C ASN A 106 32.93 1.86 -14.24
N ASN A 107 31.92 1.11 -13.78
CA ASN A 107 31.76 -0.30 -14.11
C ASN A 107 30.81 -0.56 -15.28
N LEU A 108 30.04 0.44 -15.74
CA LEU A 108 29.03 0.23 -16.80
C LEU A 108 29.61 -0.42 -18.07
N ASN A 109 30.81 0.00 -18.48
CA ASN A 109 31.48 -0.52 -19.67
C ASN A 109 32.45 -1.67 -19.37
N TYR A 110 32.37 -2.28 -18.18
CA TYR A 110 33.20 -3.43 -17.81
C TYR A 110 32.95 -4.61 -18.75
N ILE A 111 34.05 -5.23 -19.20
CA ILE A 111 34.09 -6.49 -19.94
C ILE A 111 35.11 -7.40 -19.26
N GLY A 112 34.68 -8.54 -18.77
CA GLY A 112 35.55 -9.49 -18.07
C GLY A 112 34.76 -10.54 -17.31
N SER A 113 35.36 -11.12 -16.27
CA SER A 113 34.71 -12.18 -15.49
C SER A 113 33.53 -11.67 -14.67
N THR A 114 32.55 -12.55 -14.40
CA THR A 114 31.40 -12.23 -13.52
C THR A 114 31.86 -11.61 -12.19
N PRO A 115 31.22 -10.51 -11.73
CA PRO A 115 31.56 -9.88 -10.45
C PRO A 115 31.48 -10.85 -9.27
N SER A 116 32.24 -10.60 -8.20
CA SER A 116 32.17 -11.38 -6.95
C SER A 116 30.73 -11.52 -6.45
N ILE A 117 30.43 -12.64 -5.80
CA ILE A 117 29.13 -12.88 -5.14
C ILE A 117 28.77 -11.78 -4.14
N ASP A 118 29.77 -11.10 -3.55
CA ASP A 118 29.58 -10.01 -2.59
C ASP A 118 28.85 -8.79 -3.17
N TYR A 119 28.80 -8.68 -4.50
CA TYR A 119 28.07 -7.60 -5.18
C TYR A 119 26.59 -7.91 -5.40
N TYR A 120 26.14 -9.14 -5.11
CA TYR A 120 24.77 -9.60 -5.29
C TYR A 120 24.03 -9.60 -3.95
N GLU A 121 22.72 -9.32 -4.00
CA GLU A 121 21.85 -9.43 -2.83
C GLU A 121 21.02 -10.71 -2.88
N ASN A 122 20.86 -11.38 -1.73
CA ASN A 122 19.95 -12.52 -1.55
C ASN A 122 20.18 -13.73 -2.51
N ILE A 123 21.41 -13.94 -2.98
CA ILE A 123 21.77 -15.08 -3.81
C ILE A 123 22.53 -16.14 -3.00
N ASN A 124 22.30 -17.43 -3.29
CA ASN A 124 23.10 -18.51 -2.71
C ASN A 124 24.27 -18.92 -3.63
N GLN A 125 25.23 -19.66 -3.07
CA GLN A 125 26.43 -20.11 -3.79
C GLN A 125 26.11 -20.97 -5.03
N GLU A 126 25.08 -21.81 -4.97
CA GLU A 126 24.68 -22.69 -6.07
C GLU A 126 24.07 -21.90 -7.23
N GLU A 127 23.27 -20.88 -6.94
CA GLU A 127 22.71 -19.96 -7.93
C GLU A 127 23.79 -19.09 -8.55
N TYR A 128 24.71 -18.56 -7.75
CA TYR A 128 25.80 -17.73 -8.22
C TYR A 128 26.72 -18.46 -9.22
N LYS A 129 27.05 -19.73 -8.94
CA LYS A 129 27.83 -20.57 -9.87
C LYS A 129 27.21 -20.65 -11.28
N LYS A 130 25.88 -20.59 -11.39
CA LYS A 130 25.16 -20.62 -12.68
C LYS A 130 25.31 -19.32 -13.49
N LEU A 131 25.79 -18.23 -12.86
CA LEU A 131 25.98 -16.92 -13.47
C LEU A 131 27.42 -16.66 -13.95
N LEU A 132 28.34 -17.58 -13.67
CA LEU A 132 29.77 -17.40 -13.98
C LEU A 132 30.03 -17.42 -15.50
N LYS A 133 30.68 -16.37 -15.98
CA LYS A 133 31.12 -16.17 -17.36
C LYS A 133 32.50 -15.51 -17.37
N SER A 134 33.34 -15.86 -18.35
CA SER A 134 34.69 -15.27 -18.51
C SER A 134 34.67 -13.89 -19.16
N ASP A 135 33.74 -13.67 -20.09
CA ASP A 135 33.67 -12.49 -20.97
C ASP A 135 32.31 -11.80 -20.89
N LEU A 136 31.90 -11.47 -19.67
CA LEU A 136 30.66 -10.76 -19.36
C LEU A 136 30.80 -9.27 -19.68
N SER A 137 29.90 -8.76 -20.54
CA SER A 137 29.71 -7.32 -20.73
C SER A 137 28.67 -6.82 -19.74
N PHE A 138 29.08 -6.02 -18.76
CA PHE A 138 28.19 -5.54 -17.71
C PHE A 138 27.07 -4.65 -18.25
N LYS A 139 27.35 -3.84 -19.28
CA LYS A 139 26.34 -3.06 -20.02
C LYS A 139 25.23 -3.94 -20.58
N ASN A 140 25.58 -5.05 -21.24
CA ASN A 140 24.60 -5.94 -21.85
C ASN A 140 23.76 -6.67 -20.79
N GLU A 141 24.39 -7.11 -19.69
CA GLU A 141 23.67 -7.70 -18.55
C GLU A 141 22.73 -6.69 -17.87
N THR A 142 23.15 -5.42 -17.76
CA THR A 142 22.31 -4.34 -17.22
C THR A 142 21.10 -4.08 -18.11
N ILE A 143 21.29 -3.96 -19.42
CA ILE A 143 20.18 -3.77 -20.37
C ILE A 143 19.23 -4.98 -20.33
N LYS A 144 19.77 -6.20 -20.26
CA LYS A 144 18.96 -7.42 -20.15
C LYS A 144 18.13 -7.39 -18.87
N TYR A 145 18.75 -7.15 -17.72
CA TYR A 145 18.07 -7.05 -16.42
C TYR A 145 16.96 -6.00 -16.44
N LEU A 146 17.21 -4.81 -17.00
CA LEU A 146 16.20 -3.75 -17.10
C LEU A 146 15.03 -4.15 -18.01
N ASN A 147 15.31 -4.82 -19.12
CA ASN A 147 14.26 -5.33 -20.02
C ASN A 147 13.42 -6.41 -19.32
N ASP A 148 14.07 -7.35 -18.62
CA ASP A 148 13.40 -8.41 -17.87
C ASP A 148 12.50 -7.80 -16.77
N ASP A 149 12.97 -6.77 -16.05
CA ASP A 149 12.20 -6.05 -15.04
C ASP A 149 10.95 -5.35 -15.63
N ILE A 150 11.10 -4.67 -16.77
CA ILE A 150 9.99 -3.99 -17.45
C ILE A 150 8.97 -5.02 -17.96
N ASN A 151 9.44 -6.11 -18.58
CA ASN A 151 8.58 -7.19 -19.08
C ASN A 151 7.85 -7.90 -17.94
N CYS A 152 8.56 -8.23 -16.86
CA CYS A 152 8.00 -8.80 -15.64
C CYS A 152 6.87 -7.92 -15.08
N LEU A 153 7.12 -6.60 -14.95
CA LEU A 153 6.10 -5.66 -14.46
C LEU A 153 4.89 -5.62 -15.40
N TYR A 154 5.12 -5.55 -16.71
CA TYR A 154 4.04 -5.56 -17.69
C TYR A 154 3.18 -6.83 -17.60
N GLU A 155 3.81 -8.00 -17.52
CA GLU A 155 3.12 -9.29 -17.43
C GLU A 155 2.31 -9.41 -16.15
N VAL A 156 2.88 -9.00 -15.01
CA VAL A 156 2.18 -8.96 -13.71
C VAL A 156 0.95 -8.06 -13.80
N LEU A 157 1.11 -6.82 -14.28
CA LEU A 157 0.00 -5.88 -14.41
C LEU A 157 -1.08 -6.39 -15.36
N LYS A 158 -0.68 -7.02 -16.47
CA LYS A 158 -1.60 -7.60 -17.45
C LYS A 158 -2.39 -8.74 -16.84
N LYS A 159 -1.74 -9.71 -16.18
CA LYS A 159 -2.43 -10.83 -15.52
C LYS A 159 -3.36 -10.35 -14.41
N ALA A 160 -2.88 -9.45 -13.55
CA ALA A 160 -3.70 -8.87 -12.49
C ALA A 160 -4.96 -8.17 -13.05
N ASN A 161 -4.80 -7.34 -14.09
CA ASN A 161 -5.94 -6.65 -14.70
C ASN A 161 -6.93 -7.62 -15.38
N ILE A 162 -6.44 -8.68 -16.03
CA ILE A 162 -7.30 -9.72 -16.60
C ILE A 162 -8.11 -10.41 -15.50
N GLN A 163 -7.48 -10.78 -14.39
CA GLN A 163 -8.15 -11.41 -13.25
C GLN A 163 -9.23 -10.49 -12.67
N PHE A 164 -8.92 -9.22 -12.39
CA PHE A 164 -9.91 -8.25 -11.90
C PHE A 164 -11.09 -8.06 -12.87
N PHE A 165 -10.81 -8.07 -14.18
CA PHE A 165 -11.85 -7.98 -15.19
C PHE A 165 -12.73 -9.24 -15.25
N GLN A 166 -12.14 -10.43 -15.13
CA GLN A 166 -12.88 -11.69 -15.14
C GLN A 166 -13.75 -11.86 -13.88
N ASP A 167 -13.20 -11.55 -12.71
CA ASP A 167 -13.88 -11.75 -11.44
C ASP A 167 -14.95 -10.68 -11.16
N TYR A 168 -14.68 -9.44 -11.55
CA TYR A 168 -15.50 -8.29 -11.15
C TYR A 168 -15.92 -7.38 -12.32
N ASN A 169 -15.56 -7.67 -13.57
CA ASN A 169 -15.85 -6.77 -14.70
C ASN A 169 -15.42 -5.32 -14.40
N ILE A 170 -14.20 -5.15 -13.87
CA ILE A 170 -13.57 -3.86 -13.58
C ILE A 170 -12.19 -3.82 -14.21
N ASP A 171 -11.86 -2.64 -14.73
CA ASP A 171 -10.48 -2.30 -15.10
C ASP A 171 -9.71 -1.86 -13.85
N MET A 172 -8.60 -2.53 -13.55
CA MET A 172 -7.74 -2.21 -12.41
C MET A 172 -7.24 -0.75 -12.47
N ARG A 173 -7.12 -0.17 -13.68
CA ARG A 173 -6.62 1.20 -13.92
C ARG A 173 -7.60 2.28 -13.49
N ASP A 174 -8.83 1.92 -13.16
CA ASP A 174 -9.89 2.83 -12.70
C ASP A 174 -9.61 3.43 -11.32
N LYS A 175 -8.75 2.78 -10.52
CA LYS A 175 -8.35 3.24 -9.19
C LYS A 175 -6.82 3.24 -9.09
N LEU A 176 -6.31 4.11 -8.23
CA LEU A 176 -4.86 4.23 -7.99
C LEU A 176 -4.37 3.29 -6.89
N THR A 177 -5.29 2.71 -6.11
CA THR A 177 -4.95 1.88 -4.95
C THR A 177 -5.81 0.63 -4.87
N ILE A 178 -5.27 -0.45 -4.31
CA ILE A 178 -6.00 -1.69 -4.09
C ILE A 178 -7.21 -1.49 -3.18
N SER A 179 -7.07 -0.70 -2.11
CA SER A 179 -8.18 -0.37 -1.21
C SER A 179 -9.28 0.41 -1.92
N GLY A 180 -8.92 1.33 -2.84
CA GLY A 180 -9.89 2.06 -3.65
C GLY A 180 -10.61 1.16 -4.66
N LEU A 181 -9.93 0.15 -5.18
CA LEU A 181 -10.51 -0.87 -6.06
C LEU A 181 -11.47 -1.78 -5.29
N ALA A 182 -11.04 -2.30 -4.14
CA ALA A 182 -11.85 -3.11 -3.24
C ALA A 182 -13.11 -2.37 -2.78
N LEU A 183 -12.98 -1.10 -2.36
CA LEU A 183 -14.13 -0.28 -1.99
C LEU A 183 -15.09 -0.07 -3.16
N ARG A 184 -14.58 0.15 -4.38
CA ARG A 184 -15.43 0.29 -5.57
C ARG A 184 -16.22 -0.98 -5.86
N ILE A 185 -15.55 -2.14 -5.84
CA ILE A 185 -16.16 -3.46 -6.01
C ILE A 185 -17.25 -3.65 -4.95
N TYR A 186 -16.90 -3.45 -3.68
CA TYR A 186 -17.80 -3.59 -2.55
C TYR A 186 -19.05 -2.71 -2.70
N LEU A 187 -18.86 -1.41 -2.96
CA LEU A 187 -19.96 -0.46 -3.08
C LEU A 187 -20.86 -0.76 -4.27
N ARG A 188 -20.29 -1.14 -5.42
CA ARG A 188 -21.06 -1.41 -6.64
C ARG A 188 -21.85 -2.72 -6.54
N ASP A 189 -21.21 -3.80 -6.10
CA ASP A 189 -21.76 -5.15 -6.24
C ASP A 189 -22.53 -5.61 -5.01
N TYR A 190 -22.06 -5.21 -3.82
CA TYR A 190 -22.53 -5.75 -2.55
C TYR A 190 -23.32 -4.73 -1.73
N TYR A 191 -22.84 -3.49 -1.64
CA TYR A 191 -23.47 -2.46 -0.81
C TYR A 191 -24.61 -1.70 -1.53
N LYS A 192 -24.47 -1.47 -2.84
CA LYS A 192 -25.48 -0.85 -3.73
C LYS A 192 -25.93 0.53 -3.21
N ASN A 193 -27.24 0.73 -3.05
CA ASN A 193 -27.85 2.00 -2.64
C ASN A 193 -27.82 2.23 -1.13
N ASN A 194 -27.20 1.34 -0.35
CA ASN A 194 -27.05 1.51 1.09
C ASN A 194 -25.93 2.50 1.44
N ILE A 195 -25.48 3.36 0.53
CA ILE A 195 -24.44 4.34 0.83
C ILE A 195 -25.03 5.34 1.83
N PRO A 196 -24.48 5.47 3.06
CA PRO A 196 -24.97 6.44 4.02
C PRO A 196 -24.70 7.85 3.48
N ALA A 197 -25.69 8.42 2.80
CA ALA A 197 -25.63 9.75 2.21
C ALA A 197 -25.50 10.86 3.28
N PHE A 198 -25.59 10.54 4.57
CA PHE A 198 -25.90 11.53 5.62
C PHE A 198 -25.07 11.48 6.92
N PHE A 199 -24.21 10.49 7.17
CA PHE A 199 -23.72 10.23 8.54
C PHE A 199 -22.35 10.85 8.93
N VAL A 200 -21.75 11.68 8.06
CA VAL A 200 -20.53 12.45 8.38
C VAL A 200 -20.71 13.95 8.13
N ASN A 201 -21.93 14.49 8.24
CA ASN A 201 -22.16 15.94 8.20
C ASN A 201 -22.22 16.60 9.58
N LYS A 202 -22.05 15.83 10.66
CA LYS A 202 -21.91 16.34 12.03
C LYS A 202 -20.57 15.90 12.60
N ASP A 203 -19.57 16.77 12.48
CA ASP A 203 -18.22 16.57 12.99
C ASP A 203 -18.17 16.03 14.43
N SER A 204 -19.12 16.42 15.28
CA SER A 204 -19.21 15.95 16.66
C SER A 204 -19.48 14.44 16.76
N VAL A 205 -20.42 13.90 15.99
CA VAL A 205 -20.76 12.47 16.01
C VAL A 205 -19.60 11.64 15.46
N TYR A 206 -18.98 12.09 14.37
CA TYR A 206 -17.81 11.43 13.82
C TYR A 206 -16.64 11.43 14.82
N ARG A 207 -16.40 12.55 15.51
CA ARG A 207 -15.36 12.61 16.56
C ARG A 207 -15.65 11.62 17.68
N ASP A 208 -16.89 11.52 18.15
CA ASP A 208 -17.28 10.57 19.19
C ASP A 208 -17.05 9.10 18.75
N ILE A 209 -17.53 8.73 17.55
CA ILE A 209 -17.34 7.37 16.98
C ILE A 209 -15.85 7.06 16.79
N LYS A 210 -15.07 8.01 16.28
CA LYS A 210 -13.64 7.83 16.03
C LYS A 210 -12.86 7.52 17.32
N GLN A 211 -13.32 8.02 18.47
CA GLN A 211 -12.68 7.73 19.76
C GLN A 211 -12.87 6.28 20.19
N ALA A 212 -13.93 5.60 19.72
CA ALA A 212 -14.16 4.18 19.93
C ALA A 212 -13.39 3.30 18.92
N TYR A 213 -12.71 3.88 17.93
CA TYR A 213 -11.97 3.13 16.92
C TYR A 213 -10.57 2.75 17.44
N TYR A 214 -10.37 1.46 17.70
CA TYR A 214 -9.09 0.89 18.13
C TYR A 214 -8.56 -0.09 17.08
N GLY A 215 -7.24 -0.23 17.06
CA GLY A 215 -6.57 -1.24 16.22
C GLY A 215 -6.59 -2.62 16.86
N GLY A 216 -5.89 -3.57 16.23
CA GLY A 216 -5.68 -4.89 16.81
C GLY A 216 -4.89 -4.86 18.13
N ILE A 217 -5.06 -5.91 18.93
CA ILE A 217 -4.33 -6.10 20.20
C ILE A 217 -2.94 -6.65 19.89
N THR A 218 -1.90 -5.92 20.27
CA THR A 218 -0.50 -6.36 20.17
C THR A 218 0.19 -6.12 21.50
N GLU A 219 0.46 -7.20 22.23
CA GLU A 219 1.03 -7.13 23.58
C GLU A 219 2.19 -8.12 23.76
N VAL A 220 3.22 -7.69 24.47
CA VAL A 220 4.39 -8.52 24.79
C VAL A 220 4.32 -8.93 26.26
N TYR A 221 3.84 -10.15 26.49
CA TYR A 221 3.68 -10.70 27.85
C TYR A 221 4.97 -11.25 28.43
N LYS A 222 5.75 -11.93 27.58
CA LYS A 222 7.07 -12.47 27.90
C LYS A 222 8.00 -12.17 26.73
N PRO A 223 9.16 -11.53 26.95
CA PRO A 223 10.07 -11.17 25.87
C PRO A 223 10.76 -12.39 25.24
N THR A 224 10.66 -13.57 25.87
CA THR A 224 11.24 -14.82 25.41
C THR A 224 10.33 -16.00 25.75
N GLY A 225 10.44 -17.07 24.98
CA GLY A 225 9.74 -18.33 25.21
C GLY A 225 10.40 -19.47 24.46
N SER A 226 10.18 -20.71 24.90
CA SER A 226 10.61 -21.94 24.22
C SER A 226 9.40 -22.86 24.04
N ASN A 227 9.43 -23.70 22.99
CA ASN A 227 8.35 -24.65 22.65
C ASN A 227 6.96 -23.99 22.55
N LEU A 228 6.87 -22.90 21.80
CA LEU A 228 5.63 -22.12 21.63
C LEU A 228 4.75 -22.69 20.51
N TYR A 229 3.44 -22.47 20.65
CA TYR A 229 2.46 -22.73 19.61
C TYR A 229 2.00 -21.41 18.97
N TYR A 230 1.91 -21.37 17.65
CA TYR A 230 1.39 -20.24 16.88
C TYR A 230 -0.02 -20.58 16.38
N TYR A 231 -0.98 -19.70 16.65
CA TYR A 231 -2.36 -19.83 16.20
C TYR A 231 -2.73 -18.58 15.42
N ASP A 232 -3.34 -18.76 14.26
CA ASP A 232 -3.78 -17.68 13.38
C ASP A 232 -5.26 -17.86 13.06
N VAL A 233 -6.02 -16.76 13.12
CA VAL A 233 -7.43 -16.79 12.76
C VAL A 233 -7.54 -16.49 11.27
N ASN A 234 -7.97 -17.49 10.50
CA ASN A 234 -8.19 -17.37 9.07
C ASN A 234 -9.08 -16.17 8.74
N SER A 235 -8.50 -15.15 8.11
CA SER A 235 -9.22 -13.96 7.66
C SER A 235 -10.04 -13.27 8.78
N LEU A 236 -9.39 -12.98 9.92
CA LEU A 236 -10.02 -12.38 11.11
C LEU A 236 -11.00 -11.24 10.80
N TYR A 237 -10.60 -10.23 10.02
CA TYR A 237 -11.45 -9.06 9.75
C TYR A 237 -12.68 -9.40 8.87
N PRO A 238 -12.53 -10.12 7.73
CA PRO A 238 -13.69 -10.65 7.01
C PRO A 238 -14.62 -11.49 7.87
N TYR A 239 -14.08 -12.36 8.72
CA TYR A 239 -14.88 -13.18 9.63
C TYR A 239 -15.67 -12.34 10.63
N ALA A 240 -15.02 -11.35 11.26
CA ALA A 240 -15.68 -10.42 12.19
C ALA A 240 -16.75 -9.57 11.49
N SER A 241 -16.55 -9.23 10.21
CA SER A 241 -17.51 -8.45 9.40
C SER A 241 -18.81 -9.20 9.06
N LEU A 242 -18.94 -10.47 9.47
CA LEU A 242 -20.19 -11.23 9.36
C LEU A 242 -21.17 -10.97 10.52
N ASN A 243 -20.70 -10.35 11.61
CA ASN A 243 -21.55 -9.96 12.73
C ASN A 243 -22.38 -8.70 12.41
N ASP A 244 -23.30 -8.36 13.32
CA ASP A 244 -24.08 -7.12 13.21
C ASP A 244 -23.15 -5.90 13.22
N MET A 245 -23.18 -5.13 12.12
CA MET A 245 -22.36 -3.93 11.93
C MET A 245 -23.21 -2.66 12.00
N PRO A 246 -22.64 -1.51 12.42
CA PRO A 246 -23.35 -0.24 12.42
C PRO A 246 -23.99 0.04 11.06
N GLY A 247 -25.32 0.20 11.07
CA GLY A 247 -26.11 0.45 9.88
C GLY A 247 -26.10 1.90 9.44
N LEU A 248 -27.11 2.27 8.64
CA LEU A 248 -27.18 3.62 8.08
C LEU A 248 -27.67 4.64 9.09
N GLU A 249 -28.51 4.28 10.06
CA GLU A 249 -29.11 5.23 10.97
C GLU A 249 -28.41 5.23 12.34
N CYS A 250 -28.02 6.41 12.82
CA CYS A 250 -27.44 6.62 14.14
C CYS A 250 -28.26 7.64 14.92
N THR A 251 -28.80 7.22 16.07
CA THR A 251 -29.50 8.10 17.01
C THR A 251 -28.59 8.45 18.17
N LYS A 252 -28.37 9.75 18.41
CA LYS A 252 -27.63 10.21 19.59
C LYS A 252 -28.54 10.16 20.82
N ILE A 253 -28.19 9.32 21.78
CA ILE A 253 -28.83 9.24 23.09
C ILE A 253 -27.89 9.92 24.09
N GLN A 254 -28.37 10.94 24.81
CA GLN A 254 -27.52 11.71 25.73
C GLN A 254 -27.21 10.94 27.02
N PHE A 255 -28.17 10.17 27.53
CA PHE A 255 -27.99 9.27 28.67
C PHE A 255 -29.06 8.18 28.65
N PHE A 256 -28.70 6.97 29.09
CA PHE A 256 -29.67 5.91 29.34
C PHE A 256 -30.35 6.19 30.68
N LYS A 257 -31.67 6.36 30.67
CA LYS A 257 -32.48 6.64 31.86
C LYS A 257 -32.70 5.41 32.75
N TYR A 258 -32.54 4.21 32.18
CA TYR A 258 -32.83 2.95 32.85
C TYR A 258 -31.62 2.02 32.78
N LYS A 259 -31.53 1.10 33.76
CA LYS A 259 -30.54 0.01 33.74
C LYS A 259 -30.89 -0.96 32.61
N GLU A 260 -30.47 -0.64 31.39
CA GLU A 260 -30.51 -1.57 30.28
C GLU A 260 -29.51 -2.70 30.51
N LYS A 261 -29.83 -3.90 30.02
CA LYS A 261 -28.86 -5.00 30.00
C LYS A 261 -27.84 -4.72 28.89
N ILE A 262 -26.55 -4.87 29.19
CA ILE A 262 -25.48 -4.59 28.24
C ILE A 262 -25.64 -5.37 26.93
N ASN A 263 -26.12 -6.62 26.99
CA ASN A 263 -26.36 -7.47 25.82
C ASN A 263 -27.46 -6.94 24.87
N ASN A 264 -28.27 -5.97 25.30
CA ASN A 264 -29.28 -5.33 24.47
C ASN A 264 -28.78 -4.04 23.82
N LEU A 265 -27.55 -3.62 24.14
CA LEU A 265 -26.97 -2.38 23.65
C LEU A 265 -26.26 -2.66 22.33
N PHE A 266 -26.53 -1.81 21.34
CA PHE A 266 -25.82 -1.82 20.06
C PHE A 266 -25.45 -0.38 19.67
N GLY A 267 -24.16 -0.08 19.54
CA GLY A 267 -23.67 1.23 19.15
C GLY A 267 -22.40 1.68 19.89
N PHE A 268 -22.19 2.99 19.91
CA PHE A 268 -21.01 3.63 20.49
C PHE A 268 -21.36 4.29 21.82
N PHE A 269 -20.62 3.95 22.86
CA PHE A 269 -20.92 4.35 24.24
C PHE A 269 -19.73 5.04 24.87
N TYR A 270 -19.99 6.13 25.57
CA TYR A 270 -19.06 6.71 26.52
C TYR A 270 -19.33 6.12 27.90
N CYS A 271 -18.36 5.39 28.44
CA CYS A 271 -18.53 4.59 29.65
C CYS A 271 -17.54 5.01 30.72
N GLU A 272 -18.00 4.94 31.98
CA GLU A 272 -17.11 4.77 33.13
C GLU A 272 -16.83 3.28 33.27
N ILE A 273 -15.56 2.91 33.22
CA ILE A 273 -15.11 1.53 33.35
C ILE A 273 -14.50 1.34 34.73
N GLU A 274 -14.88 0.24 35.39
CA GLU A 274 -14.26 -0.25 36.61
C GLU A 274 -13.99 -1.74 36.46
N THR A 275 -12.72 -2.14 36.49
CA THR A 275 -12.36 -3.56 36.46
C THR A 275 -12.36 -4.13 37.87
N THR A 276 -13.14 -5.18 38.11
CA THR A 276 -13.27 -5.83 39.43
C THR A 276 -12.29 -6.98 39.65
N ASN A 277 -11.65 -7.48 38.58
CA ASN A 277 -10.77 -8.64 38.63
C ASN A 277 -9.33 -8.25 38.33
N ASN A 278 -8.40 -8.71 39.18
CA ASN A 278 -6.95 -8.66 38.93
C ASN A 278 -6.55 -9.71 37.87
N ASN A 279 -7.24 -9.72 36.73
CA ASN A 279 -6.83 -10.55 35.61
C ASN A 279 -5.44 -10.14 35.16
N TYR A 280 -4.68 -11.04 34.56
CA TYR A 280 -3.38 -10.67 34.00
C TYR A 280 -3.52 -9.62 32.86
N LEU A 281 -4.67 -9.60 32.18
CA LEU A 281 -4.97 -8.73 31.03
C LEU A 281 -6.18 -7.83 31.29
N GLY A 282 -6.02 -6.53 30.99
CA GLY A 282 -7.18 -5.67 30.74
C GLY A 282 -7.87 -6.09 29.44
N LEU A 283 -9.20 -6.06 29.42
CA LEU A 283 -9.97 -6.46 28.24
C LEU A 283 -10.20 -5.30 27.27
N LEU A 284 -10.35 -4.09 27.82
CA LEU A 284 -10.74 -2.92 27.05
C LEU A 284 -9.53 -2.06 26.70
N PRO A 285 -9.36 -1.66 25.43
CA PRO A 285 -8.27 -0.78 25.03
C PRO A 285 -8.48 0.63 25.61
N TYR A 286 -7.36 1.30 25.86
CA TYR A 286 -7.32 2.70 26.25
C TYR A 286 -6.19 3.42 25.52
N ARG A 287 -6.53 4.53 24.85
CA ARG A 287 -5.56 5.31 24.07
C ARG A 287 -4.87 6.33 24.96
N THR A 288 -3.56 6.18 25.13
CA THR A 288 -2.69 7.15 25.79
C THR A 288 -1.92 7.98 24.76
N LYS A 289 -1.18 9.00 25.22
CA LYS A 289 -0.24 9.75 24.38
C LYS A 289 0.88 8.89 23.77
N LYS A 290 1.20 7.74 24.38
CA LYS A 290 2.29 6.84 23.96
C LYS A 290 1.82 5.68 23.08
N GLY A 291 0.51 5.45 22.99
CA GLY A 291 -0.05 4.29 22.30
C GLY A 291 -1.29 3.74 22.98
N ILE A 292 -1.76 2.59 22.49
CA ILE A 292 -2.88 1.84 23.07
C ILE A 292 -2.32 0.96 24.19
N ILE A 293 -3.03 0.91 25.32
CA ILE A 293 -2.77 0.01 26.44
C ILE A 293 -4.06 -0.71 26.83
N PHE A 294 -3.96 -1.77 27.62
CA PHE A 294 -5.10 -2.50 28.16
C PHE A 294 -5.09 -2.44 29.70
N PRO A 295 -5.53 -1.33 30.29
CA PRO A 295 -5.32 -1.05 31.70
C PRO A 295 -6.31 -1.82 32.59
N GLN A 296 -5.98 -1.83 33.89
CA GLN A 296 -6.90 -2.16 34.97
C GLN A 296 -7.13 -0.92 35.84
N GLY A 297 -8.20 -0.95 36.62
CA GLY A 297 -8.62 0.13 37.52
C GLY A 297 -9.87 0.83 37.00
N LYS A 298 -9.89 2.16 37.16
CA LYS A 298 -11.02 3.01 36.78
C LYS A 298 -10.61 4.04 35.73
N TRP A 299 -11.40 4.19 34.68
CA TRP A 299 -11.20 5.22 33.67
C TRP A 299 -12.48 5.50 32.90
N TYR A 300 -12.46 6.54 32.06
CA TYR A 300 -13.53 6.83 31.12
C TYR A 300 -13.06 6.60 29.68
N GLY A 301 -13.92 6.07 28.83
CA GLY A 301 -13.56 5.77 27.45
C GLY A 301 -14.76 5.60 26.52
N TRP A 302 -14.49 5.70 25.22
CA TRP A 302 -15.44 5.39 24.16
C TRP A 302 -15.23 3.96 23.68
N TYR A 303 -16.32 3.21 23.54
CA TYR A 303 -16.34 1.80 23.15
C TYR A 303 -17.47 1.49 22.18
N PHE A 304 -17.23 0.57 21.25
CA PHE A 304 -18.28 -0.09 20.48
C PHE A 304 -18.74 -1.33 21.27
N SER A 305 -20.02 -1.66 21.19
CA SER A 305 -20.65 -2.71 22.01
C SER A 305 -20.42 -4.15 21.52
N GLU A 306 -19.79 -4.34 20.36
CA GLU A 306 -19.34 -5.66 19.88
C GLU A 306 -18.07 -6.12 20.61
#